data_AF-M1CJY0-F1
#
_entry.id   AF-M1CJY0-F1
#
_cell.length_a   1.000
_cell.length_b   1.000
_cell.length_c   1.000
_cell.angle_alpha   90.00
_cell.angle_beta   90.00
_cell.angle_gamma   90.00
#
_symmetry.space_group_name_H-M   'P 1'
#
loop_
_entity.id
_entity.type
_entity.pdbx_description
1 polymer ?
#
loop_
_entity_poly.entity_id
_entity_poly.type
_entity_poly.pdbx_seq_one_letter_code
_entity_poly.pdbx_strand_id
1 'polypeptide(L)'
;MAEEDQSKKKTNNPKTYQERKECIKRKSMELATLCDIKVCTVITGPNGELQTWPDNLDACKEVLDLYSQNLKPEKKHKESSTLEPEEEQGEKDLLTLVESKHAVVNRRIRFLVNKNIIVVADNEKRKRIE
;
A
#
# COMPACT_ATOMS: atom_id res chain seq x y z
N MET A 1 7.26 -18.91 -38.85
CA MET A 1 8.51 -18.27 -38.40
C MET A 1 8.36 -16.79 -38.75
N ALA A 2 8.38 -15.79 -37.88
CA ALA A 2 8.73 -15.65 -36.48
C ALA A 2 7.83 -14.54 -35.88
N GLU A 3 7.22 -14.77 -34.72
CA GLU A 3 7.53 -14.20 -33.40
C GLU A 3 6.94 -12.81 -33.13
N GLU A 4 6.13 -12.78 -32.06
CA GLU A 4 5.46 -11.62 -31.46
C GLU A 4 6.43 -10.53 -30.99
N ASP A 5 6.02 -9.27 -31.10
CA ASP A 5 6.35 -8.29 -30.06
C ASP A 5 5.06 -7.57 -29.61
N GLN A 6 4.30 -8.24 -28.74
CA GLN A 6 3.32 -7.57 -27.90
C GLN A 6 4.05 -6.86 -26.76
N SER A 7 4.72 -5.75 -27.08
CA SER A 7 5.14 -4.74 -26.13
C SER A 7 3.90 -4.14 -25.47
N LYS A 8 3.41 -4.80 -24.41
CA LYS A 8 2.34 -4.32 -23.53
C LYS A 8 2.80 -3.01 -22.90
N LYS A 9 2.47 -1.89 -23.54
CA LYS A 9 2.42 -0.56 -22.92
C LYS A 9 1.64 -0.70 -21.61
N LYS A 10 2.33 -0.64 -20.47
CA LYS A 10 1.70 -0.37 -19.17
C LYS A 10 1.30 1.11 -19.15
N THR A 11 0.34 1.48 -19.99
CA THR A 11 -0.40 2.73 -19.81
C THR A 11 -1.11 2.59 -18.47
N ASN A 12 -0.82 3.49 -17.53
CA ASN A 12 -1.64 3.69 -16.34
C ASN A 12 -3.04 4.04 -16.85
N ASN A 13 -3.91 3.04 -17.02
CA ASN A 13 -5.26 3.26 -17.48
C ASN A 13 -6.06 3.73 -16.26
N PRO A 14 -6.40 5.03 -16.16
CA PRO A 14 -7.12 5.56 -15.00
C PRO A 14 -8.45 4.84 -14.77
N LYS A 15 -9.08 4.33 -15.85
CA LYS A 15 -10.28 3.49 -15.78
C LYS A 15 -10.06 2.22 -14.99
N THR A 16 -8.93 1.53 -15.22
CA THR A 16 -8.61 0.27 -14.52
C THR A 16 -8.31 0.49 -13.03
N TYR A 17 -7.70 1.62 -12.66
CA TYR A 17 -7.53 1.97 -11.24
C TYR A 17 -8.89 2.18 -10.57
N GLN A 18 -9.74 3.01 -11.18
CA GLN A 18 -11.04 3.35 -10.62
C GLN A 18 -11.93 2.11 -10.48
N GLU A 19 -12.01 1.26 -11.50
CA GLU A 19 -12.76 -0.01 -11.45
C GLU A 19 -12.25 -0.95 -10.35
N ARG A 20 -10.93 -1.10 -10.22
CA ARG A 20 -10.35 -1.97 -9.18
C ARG A 20 -10.53 -1.40 -7.79
N LYS A 21 -10.42 -0.08 -7.63
CA LYS A 21 -10.64 0.63 -6.37
C LYS A 21 -12.06 0.38 -5.86
N GLU A 22 -13.07 0.62 -6.70
CA GLU A 22 -14.47 0.37 -6.36
C GLU A 22 -14.73 -1.12 -6.10
N CYS A 23 -14.11 -2.00 -6.89
CA CYS A 23 -14.21 -3.45 -6.67
C CYS A 23 -13.66 -3.86 -5.30
N ILE A 24 -12.50 -3.34 -4.91
CA ILE A 24 -11.89 -3.63 -3.61
C ILE A 24 -12.81 -3.15 -2.49
N LYS A 25 -13.31 -1.90 -2.54
CA LYS A 25 -14.25 -1.38 -1.53
C LYS A 25 -15.49 -2.28 -1.40
N ARG A 26 -16.09 -2.68 -2.53
CA ARG A 26 -17.24 -3.59 -2.55
C ARG A 26 -16.91 -4.96 -1.96
N LYS A 27 -15.76 -5.54 -2.28
CA LYS A 27 -15.35 -6.85 -1.73
C LYS A 27 -15.04 -6.79 -0.25
N SER A 28 -14.48 -5.70 0.24
CA SER A 28 -14.30 -5.47 1.68
C SER A 28 -15.64 -5.37 2.41
N MET A 29 -16.63 -4.70 1.81
CA MET A 29 -18.01 -4.68 2.31
C MET A 29 -18.66 -6.05 2.33
N GLU A 30 -18.62 -6.78 1.21
CA GLU A 30 -19.16 -8.14 1.12
C GLU A 30 -18.51 -9.04 2.18
N LEU A 31 -17.18 -8.97 2.35
CA LEU A 31 -16.46 -9.74 3.34
C LEU A 31 -16.89 -9.41 4.78
N ALA A 32 -16.98 -8.11 5.11
CA ALA A 32 -17.42 -7.66 6.43
C ALA A 32 -18.83 -8.16 6.75
N THR A 33 -19.77 -8.02 5.80
CA THR A 33 -21.17 -8.38 5.98
C THR A 33 -21.40 -9.89 5.99
N LEU A 34 -20.80 -10.64 5.05
CA LEU A 34 -21.05 -12.07 4.91
C LEU A 34 -20.41 -12.91 6.01
N CYS A 35 -19.28 -12.45 6.55
CA CYS A 35 -18.53 -13.16 7.57
C CYS A 35 -18.68 -12.55 8.96
N ASP A 36 -19.41 -11.43 9.10
CA ASP A 36 -19.58 -10.68 10.35
C ASP A 36 -18.23 -10.35 11.03
N ILE A 37 -17.28 -9.87 10.22
CA ILE A 37 -15.95 -9.48 10.70
C ILE A 37 -15.70 -7.99 10.50
N LYS A 38 -14.95 -7.39 11.42
CA LYS A 38 -14.47 -6.01 11.25
C LYS A 38 -13.41 -5.96 10.15
N VAL A 39 -13.66 -5.19 9.09
CA VAL A 39 -12.73 -4.99 7.97
C VAL A 39 -12.54 -3.51 7.73
N CYS A 40 -11.29 -3.09 7.53
CA CYS A 40 -10.97 -1.81 6.94
C CYS A 40 -10.02 -2.00 5.75
N THR A 41 -10.07 -1.09 4.78
CA THR A 41 -9.14 -1.06 3.66
C THR A 41 -8.59 0.34 3.49
N VAL A 42 -7.28 0.45 3.30
CA VAL A 42 -6.58 1.71 3.04
C VAL A 42 -5.96 1.63 1.64
N ILE A 43 -6.36 2.54 0.76
CA ILE A 43 -5.97 2.56 -0.66
C ILE A 43 -5.24 3.87 -0.93
N THR A 44 -3.96 3.78 -1.30
CA THR A 44 -3.20 4.93 -1.79
C THR A 44 -3.30 4.99 -3.32
N GLY A 45 -3.87 6.07 -3.83
CA GLY A 45 -4.01 6.34 -5.26
C GLY A 45 -2.68 6.71 -5.93
N PRO A 46 -2.63 6.70 -7.28
CA PRO A 46 -1.43 7.02 -8.04
C PRO A 46 -0.91 8.46 -7.82
N ASN A 47 -1.79 9.36 -7.38
CA ASN A 47 -1.45 10.75 -7.05
C ASN A 47 -1.11 10.95 -5.56
N GLY A 48 -1.05 9.88 -4.76
CA GLY A 48 -0.87 9.96 -3.31
C GLY A 48 -2.15 10.26 -2.52
N GLU A 49 -3.31 10.32 -3.20
CA GLU A 49 -4.61 10.46 -2.55
C GLU A 49 -4.89 9.22 -1.68
N LEU A 50 -5.29 9.44 -0.43
CA LEU A 50 -5.67 8.38 0.48
C LEU A 50 -7.19 8.17 0.44
N GLN A 51 -7.61 6.94 0.20
CA GLN A 51 -9.02 6.54 0.28
C GLN A 51 -9.15 5.34 1.21
N THR A 52 -10.26 5.28 1.92
CA THR A 52 -10.55 4.18 2.84
C THR A 52 -11.86 3.49 2.51
N TRP A 53 -12.03 2.29 3.05
CA TRP A 53 -13.33 1.68 3.27
C TRP A 53 -13.36 1.10 4.69
N PRO A 54 -14.38 1.39 5.52
CA PRO A 54 -15.45 2.36 5.29
C PRO A 54 -14.94 3.78 5.00
N ASP A 55 -15.78 4.62 4.40
CA ASP A 55 -15.41 6.03 4.14
C ASP A 55 -15.35 6.85 5.45
N ASN A 56 -15.94 6.35 6.54
CA ASN A 56 -15.81 6.90 7.88
C ASN A 56 -14.44 6.53 8.49
N LEU A 57 -13.60 7.53 8.71
CA LEU A 57 -12.27 7.36 9.31
C LEU A 57 -12.32 6.82 10.74
N ASP A 58 -13.33 7.15 11.54
CA ASP A 58 -13.46 6.65 12.92
C ASP A 58 -13.68 5.13 12.92
N ALA A 59 -14.52 4.63 12.00
CA ALA A 59 -14.74 3.20 11.82
C ALA A 59 -13.47 2.49 11.36
N CYS A 60 -12.66 3.10 10.49
CA CYS A 60 -11.35 2.56 10.14
C CYS A 60 -10.39 2.55 11.34
N LYS A 61 -10.41 3.60 12.14
CA LYS A 61 -9.54 3.75 13.32
C LYS A 61 -9.80 2.64 14.34
N GLU A 62 -11.06 2.29 14.61
CA GLU A 62 -11.38 1.17 15.50
C GLU A 62 -10.74 -0.16 15.07
N VAL A 63 -10.75 -0.44 13.76
CA VAL A 63 -10.16 -1.68 13.23
C VAL A 63 -8.64 -1.65 13.32
N LEU A 64 -8.03 -0.49 13.07
CA LEU A 64 -6.58 -0.28 13.19
C LEU A 64 -6.11 -0.35 14.64
N ASP A 65 -6.88 0.20 15.57
CA ASP A 65 -6.59 0.15 17.00
C ASP A 65 -6.69 -1.30 17.50
N LEU A 66 -7.72 -2.03 17.08
CA LEU A 66 -7.86 -3.46 17.36
C LEU A 66 -6.66 -4.25 16.82
N TYR A 67 -6.25 -3.99 15.57
CA TYR A 67 -5.08 -4.62 14.98
C TYR A 67 -3.81 -4.37 15.82
N SER A 68 -3.59 -3.12 16.24
CA SER A 68 -2.41 -2.71 17.00
C SER A 68 -2.33 -3.38 18.37
N GLN A 69 -3.45 -3.48 19.07
CA GLN A 69 -3.52 -4.15 20.38
C GLN A 69 -3.18 -5.65 20.30
N ASN A 70 -3.43 -6.27 19.14
CA ASN A 70 -3.17 -7.68 18.88
C ASN A 70 -1.77 -7.97 18.29
N LEU A 71 -0.95 -6.93 18.04
CA LEU A 71 0.42 -7.09 17.54
C LEU A 71 1.44 -7.51 18.61
N LYS A 72 1.04 -7.78 19.85
CA LYS A 72 1.98 -8.19 20.90
C LYS A 72 2.80 -9.41 20.43
N PRO A 73 4.14 -9.33 20.48
CA PRO A 73 4.96 -10.50 20.17
C PRO A 73 4.70 -11.55 21.24
N GLU A 74 4.30 -12.75 20.83
CA GLU A 74 4.30 -13.90 21.73
C GLU A 74 5.71 -14.06 22.31
N LYS A 75 5.88 -13.72 23.59
CA LYS A 75 7.09 -14.04 24.35
C LYS A 75 7.15 -15.56 24.46
N LYS A 76 7.86 -16.21 23.53
CA LYS A 76 8.21 -17.62 23.68
C LYS A 76 9.15 -17.78 24.87
N HIS A 77 8.66 -18.43 25.91
CA HIS A 77 9.47 -18.98 26.99
C HIS A 77 10.52 -19.95 26.42
N LYS A 78 11.81 -19.77 26.76
CA LYS A 78 12.60 -20.72 27.58
C LYS A 78 14.08 -20.31 27.73
N GLU A 79 14.47 -20.09 28.99
CA GLU A 79 15.77 -20.28 29.68
C GLU A 79 17.06 -19.64 29.12
N SER A 80 17.57 -18.62 29.82
CA SER A 80 18.80 -18.71 30.65
C SER A 80 19.39 -17.31 30.89
N SER A 81 19.48 -16.97 32.19
CA SER A 81 20.41 -16.01 32.83
C SER A 81 20.88 -14.76 32.08
N THR A 82 20.37 -13.60 32.51
CA THR A 82 21.13 -12.46 33.10
C THR A 82 20.27 -11.19 32.95
N LEU A 83 20.05 -10.53 34.07
CA LEU A 83 19.33 -9.26 34.18
C LEU A 83 20.18 -8.16 33.54
N GLU A 84 19.66 -7.50 32.51
CA GLU A 84 20.14 -6.18 32.07
C GLU A 84 18.91 -5.27 31.93
N PRO A 85 19.03 -3.98 32.30
CA PRO A 85 17.89 -3.12 32.57
C PRO A 85 17.11 -2.79 31.31
N GLU A 86 15.80 -2.65 31.51
CA GLU A 86 14.79 -2.30 30.53
C GLU A 86 15.17 -1.01 29.78
N GLU A 87 15.68 -1.14 28.55
CA GLU A 87 15.58 -0.05 27.59
C GLU A 87 14.20 -0.11 26.95
N GLU A 88 13.35 0.80 27.41
CA GLU A 88 12.05 1.13 26.87
C GLU A 88 12.21 1.57 25.40
N GLN A 89 12.35 0.61 24.49
CA GLN A 89 12.26 0.85 23.06
C GLN A 89 10.80 1.12 22.75
N GLY A 90 10.45 2.40 22.94
CA GLY A 90 9.13 2.96 22.72
C GLY A 90 8.45 2.31 21.52
N GLU A 91 7.26 1.82 21.79
CA GLU A 91 6.22 1.50 20.82
C GLU A 91 6.33 2.49 19.66
N LYS A 92 6.83 2.04 18.50
CA LYS A 92 6.88 2.89 17.32
C LYS A 92 5.43 3.15 16.95
N ASP A 93 4.95 4.32 17.36
CA ASP A 93 3.58 4.80 17.15
C ASP A 93 3.15 4.41 15.73
N LEU A 94 2.04 3.67 15.62
CA LEU A 94 1.56 3.11 14.35
C LEU A 94 1.46 4.21 13.28
N LEU A 95 1.16 5.44 13.70
CA LEU A 95 1.18 6.61 12.84
C LEU A 95 2.54 6.79 12.15
N THR A 96 3.63 6.73 12.90
CA THR A 96 5.01 6.81 12.36
C THR A 96 5.34 5.64 11.44
N LEU A 97 4.80 4.44 11.72
CA LEU A 97 4.99 3.27 10.86
C LEU A 97 4.22 3.42 9.54
N VAL A 98 2.97 3.88 9.60
CA VAL A 98 2.12 4.14 8.42
C VAL A 98 2.71 5.27 7.59
N GLU A 99 3.16 6.35 8.22
CA GLU A 99 3.86 7.46 7.54
C GLU A 99 5.14 7.00 6.85
N SER A 100 5.93 6.15 7.53
CA SER A 100 7.15 5.57 6.96
C SER A 100 6.86 4.68 5.74
N LYS A 101 5.86 3.79 5.83
CA LYS A 101 5.43 2.94 4.71
C LYS A 101 4.86 3.77 3.57
N HIS A 102 4.06 4.79 3.88
CA HIS A 102 3.50 5.73 2.91
C HIS A 102 4.62 6.49 2.18
N ALA A 103 5.66 6.92 2.89
CA ALA A 103 6.83 7.56 2.29
C ALA A 103 7.56 6.64 1.29
N VAL A 104 7.70 5.34 1.60
CA VAL A 104 8.29 4.35 0.69
C VAL A 104 7.45 4.20 -0.59
N VAL A 105 6.13 4.10 -0.45
CA VAL A 105 5.20 4.06 -1.60
C VAL A 105 5.34 5.31 -2.46
N ASN A 106 5.35 6.49 -1.84
CA ASN A 106 5.50 7.76 -2.56
C ASN A 106 6.84 7.92 -3.28
N ARG A 107 7.94 7.39 -2.71
CA ARG A 107 9.23 7.30 -3.42
C ARG A 107 9.10 6.42 -4.66
N ARG A 108 8.42 5.27 -4.55
CA ARG A 108 8.24 4.36 -5.68
C ARG A 108 7.37 4.97 -6.78
N ILE A 109 6.30 5.66 -6.42
CA ILE A 109 5.44 6.38 -7.38
C ILE A 109 6.28 7.41 -8.15
N ARG A 110 7.03 8.27 -7.46
CA ARG A 110 7.91 9.27 -8.09
C ARG A 110 8.93 8.63 -9.04
N PHE A 111 9.56 7.55 -8.60
CA PHE A 111 10.50 6.81 -9.46
C PHE A 111 9.85 6.32 -10.75
N LEU A 112 8.64 5.76 -10.67
CA LEU A 112 7.92 5.25 -11.82
C LEU A 112 7.46 6.36 -12.77
N VAL A 113 7.00 7.50 -12.23
CA VAL A 113 6.64 8.69 -13.03
C VAL A 113 7.86 9.23 -13.78
N ASN A 114 8.97 9.45 -13.08
CA ASN A 114 10.20 9.96 -13.69
C ASN A 114 10.77 8.99 -14.75
N LYS A 115 10.74 7.69 -14.48
CA LYS A 115 11.13 6.68 -15.47
C LYS A 115 10.26 6.75 -16.72
N ASN A 116 8.95 6.98 -16.55
CA ASN A 116 8.05 7.12 -17.69
C ASN A 116 8.33 8.38 -18.52
N ILE A 117 8.68 9.51 -17.87
CA ILE A 117 9.09 10.75 -18.56
C ILE A 117 10.36 10.54 -19.40
N ILE A 118 11.38 9.87 -18.84
CA ILE A 118 12.63 9.58 -19.55
C ILE A 118 12.37 8.69 -20.76
N VAL A 119 11.56 7.64 -20.61
CA VAL A 119 11.19 6.75 -21.71
C VAL A 119 10.43 7.50 -22.82
N VAL A 120 9.55 8.45 -22.47
CA VAL A 120 8.84 9.28 -23.46
C VAL A 120 9.82 10.18 -24.21
N ALA A 121 10.76 10.82 -23.51
CA ALA A 121 11.75 11.70 -24.12
C ALA A 121 12.72 10.95 -25.06
N ASP A 122 13.16 9.75 -24.69
CA ASP A 122 14.01 8.92 -25.56
C ASP A 122 13.28 8.45 -26.82
N ASN A 123 12.00 8.12 -26.70
CA ASN A 123 11.18 7.73 -27.85
C ASN A 123 10.90 8.91 -28.80
N GLU A 124 10.76 10.13 -28.28
CA GLU A 124 10.59 11.34 -29.09
C GLU A 124 11.88 11.72 -29.84
N LYS A 125 13.06 11.52 -29.21
CA LYS A 125 14.36 11.70 -29.87
C LYS A 125 14.59 10.71 -31.01
N ARG A 126 14.24 9.43 -30.81
CA ARG A 126 14.37 8.40 -31.86
C ARG A 126 13.48 8.68 -33.08
N LYS A 127 12.28 9.22 -32.89
CA LYS A 127 11.36 9.59 -33.98
C LYS A 127 11.76 10.84 -34.79
N ARG A 128 12.73 11.63 -34.32
CA ARG A 128 13.20 12.84 -35.02
C ARG A 128 14.45 12.59 -35.87
N ILE A 129 15.02 11.37 -35.81
CA ILE A 129 16.28 11.00 -36.49
C ILE A 129 16.01 10.06 -37.70
N GLU A 130 14.77 9.58 -37.87
CA GLU A 130 14.25 8.93 -39.09
C GLU A 130 13.49 9.95 -39.96
#